data_AF-A0A4Y6QXI9-F1
#
_entry.id   AF-A0A4Y6QXI9-F1
#
_cell.length_a   1.000
_cell.length_b   1.000
_cell.length_c   1.000
_cell.angle_alpha   90.00
_cell.angle_beta   90.00
_cell.angle_gamma   90.00
#
_symmetry.space_group_name_H-M   'P 1'
#
loop_
_entity.id
_entity.type
_entity.pdbx_description
1 polymer ?
#
loop_
_entity_poly.entity_id
_entity_poly.type
_entity_poly.pdbx_seq_one_letter_code
_entity_poly.pdbx_strand_id
1 'polypeptide(L)'
;MARRVGPLGEDPGFRGYALPLLQASRPPLLSAAILGVLVALWHLPLVLFGGLSLISLPTTFAITFLYVLLFNRTGGSVLLTLLFHNSQGTFTTGSFGFTGPGADRAELIYFGVVVLAVLTLCGAGPPGLAQGTPPGHRRRAFLLQEASQVNDGGQQSPCERRLCTPSRPGRIALDFRL
;
A
#
# COMPACT_ATOMS: atom_id res chain seq x y z
N MET A 1 5.05 33.19 8.23
CA MET A 1 5.30 31.87 7.63
C MET A 1 4.12 30.97 7.95
N ALA A 2 3.18 30.78 7.02
CA ALA A 2 2.11 29.80 7.21
C ALA A 2 2.73 28.41 7.13
N ARG A 3 2.69 27.65 8.22
CA ARG A 3 3.11 26.25 8.26
C ARG A 3 2.13 25.48 7.39
N ARG A 4 2.44 25.33 6.10
CA ARG A 4 1.71 24.39 5.24
C ARG A 4 1.83 23.04 5.94
N VAL A 5 0.70 22.50 6.37
CA VAL A 5 0.62 21.08 6.74
C VAL A 5 0.85 20.36 5.43
N GLY A 6 2.11 20.04 5.17
CA GLY A 6 2.51 19.38 3.93
C GLY A 6 2.08 17.92 3.92
N PRO A 7 2.59 17.13 2.97
CA PRO A 7 2.29 15.70 2.81
C PRO A 7 2.34 14.87 4.11
N LEU A 8 3.15 15.29 5.09
CA LEU A 8 3.26 14.70 6.42
C LEU A 8 1.92 14.62 7.18
N GLY A 9 1.01 15.57 6.99
CA GLY A 9 -0.31 15.53 7.61
C GLY A 9 -1.35 14.71 6.83
N GLU A 10 -1.06 14.36 5.58
CA GLU A 10 -2.01 13.72 4.66
C GLU A 10 -1.74 12.22 4.52
N ASP A 11 -0.48 11.85 4.24
CA ASP A 11 -0.11 10.49 3.87
C ASP A 11 -0.34 9.45 4.98
N PRO A 12 -0.05 9.73 6.27
CA PRO A 12 -0.41 8.82 7.34
C PRO A 12 -1.91 8.54 7.42
N GLY A 13 -2.75 9.54 7.11
CA GLY A 13 -4.21 9.38 7.09
C GLY A 13 -4.69 8.62 5.85
N PHE A 14 -4.35 9.10 4.66
CA PHE A 14 -4.85 8.51 3.41
C PHE A 14 -4.20 7.16 3.11
N ARG A 15 -2.87 7.04 3.18
CA ARG A 15 -2.13 5.83 2.82
C ARG A 15 -1.82 4.95 4.03
N GLY A 16 -1.61 5.54 5.20
CA GLY A 16 -1.35 4.77 6.43
C GLY A 16 -2.60 4.19 7.09
N TYR A 17 -3.76 4.82 6.94
CA TYR A 17 -5.00 4.39 7.60
C TYR A 17 -6.13 4.03 6.62
N ALA A 18 -6.56 4.98 5.77
CA ALA A 18 -7.73 4.76 4.91
C ALA A 18 -7.49 3.68 3.84
N LEU A 19 -6.32 3.66 3.20
CA LEU A 19 -6.01 2.72 2.13
C LEU A 19 -6.00 1.24 2.58
N PRO A 20 -5.32 0.85 3.69
CA PRO A 20 -5.40 -0.52 4.21
C PRO A 20 -6.83 -0.96 4.52
N LEU A 21 -7.65 -0.07 5.08
CA LEU A 21 -9.07 -0.36 5.38
C LEU A 21 -9.90 -0.56 4.11
N LEU A 22 -9.68 0.28 3.09
CA LEU A 22 -10.34 0.12 1.80
C LEU A 22 -9.96 -1.20 1.13
N GLN A 23 -8.66 -1.53 1.10
CA GLN A 23 -8.13 -2.75 0.50
C GLN A 23 -8.45 -4.03 1.28
N ALA A 24 -8.84 -3.95 2.55
CA ALA A 24 -9.25 -5.13 3.33
C ALA A 24 -10.45 -5.88 2.73
N SER A 25 -11.29 -5.19 1.95
CA SER A 25 -12.52 -5.74 1.37
C SER A 25 -12.71 -5.42 -0.12
N ARG A 26 -11.79 -4.67 -0.75
CA ARG A 26 -11.92 -4.20 -2.14
C ARG A 26 -10.62 -4.41 -2.92
N PRO A 27 -10.72 -4.65 -4.24
CA PRO A 27 -9.54 -4.76 -5.08
C PRO A 27 -8.77 -3.42 -5.14
N PRO A 28 -7.45 -3.44 -5.37
CA PRO A 28 -6.61 -2.25 -5.36
C PRO A 28 -7.10 -1.11 -6.25
N LEU A 29 -7.62 -1.42 -7.45
CA LEU A 29 -8.13 -0.41 -8.40
C LEU A 29 -9.38 0.31 -7.86
N LEU A 30 -10.29 -0.42 -7.22
CA LEU A 30 -11.49 0.18 -6.63
C LEU A 30 -11.11 1.02 -5.40
N SER A 31 -10.20 0.52 -4.56
CA SER A 31 -9.65 1.28 -3.44
C SER A 31 -8.97 2.58 -3.90
N ALA A 32 -8.23 2.53 -5.00
CA ALA A 32 -7.60 3.70 -5.62
C ALA A 32 -8.63 4.69 -6.15
N ALA A 33 -9.69 4.24 -6.81
CA ALA A 33 -10.75 5.11 -7.32
C ALA A 33 -11.49 5.83 -6.17
N ILE A 34 -11.91 5.09 -5.14
CA ILE A 34 -12.60 5.66 -3.97
C ILE A 34 -11.69 6.66 -3.26
N LEU A 35 -10.45 6.27 -2.97
CA LEU A 35 -9.48 7.15 -2.31
C LEU A 35 -9.17 8.37 -3.18
N GLY A 36 -9.06 8.19 -4.51
CA GLY A 36 -8.79 9.27 -5.45
C GLY A 36 -9.88 10.34 -5.44
N VAL A 37 -11.15 9.95 -5.36
CA VAL A 37 -12.27 10.90 -5.21
C VAL A 37 -12.16 11.65 -3.88
N LEU A 38 -11.95 10.92 -2.78
CA LEU A 38 -11.85 11.53 -1.45
C LEU A 38 -10.69 12.54 -1.37
N VAL A 39 -9.53 12.19 -1.92
CA VAL A 39 -8.35 13.07 -1.95
C VAL A 39 -8.59 14.25 -2.91
N ALA A 40 -9.19 14.05 -4.09
CA ALA A 40 -9.50 15.17 -4.98
C ALA A 40 -10.48 16.17 -4.31
N LEU A 41 -11.51 15.68 -3.61
CA LEU A 41 -12.43 16.54 -2.86
C LEU A 41 -11.73 17.24 -1.69
N TRP A 42 -10.80 16.58 -1.01
CA TRP A 42 -9.96 17.19 0.03
C TRP A 42 -9.16 18.40 -0.48
N HIS A 43 -8.77 18.40 -1.76
CA HIS A 43 -8.03 19.50 -2.38
C HIS A 43 -8.92 20.64 -2.88
N LEU A 44 -10.25 20.51 -2.82
CA LEU A 44 -11.17 21.53 -3.33
C LEU A 44 -10.97 22.92 -2.68
N PRO A 45 -10.75 23.06 -1.35
CA PRO A 45 -10.44 24.36 -0.76
C PRO A 45 -9.19 25.01 -1.35
N LEU A 46 -8.16 24.23 -1.68
CA LEU A 46 -6.94 24.76 -2.29
C LEU A 46 -7.21 25.33 -3.67
N VAL A 47 -8.11 24.72 -4.44
CA VAL A 47 -8.53 25.25 -5.74
C VAL A 47 -9.31 26.56 -5.57
N LEU A 48 -10.25 26.60 -4.62
CA LEU A 48 -11.08 27.78 -4.35
C LEU A 48 -10.27 28.99 -3.86
N PHE A 49 -9.21 28.76 -3.10
CA PHE A 49 -8.33 29.81 -2.58
C PHE A 49 -7.08 30.07 -3.44
N GLY A 50 -7.02 29.53 -4.66
CA GLY A 50 -5.93 29.80 -5.62
C GLY A 50 -4.59 29.14 -5.27
N GLY A 51 -4.59 28.13 -4.39
CA GLY A 51 -3.42 27.32 -4.06
C GLY A 51 -3.15 26.17 -5.04
N LEU A 52 -4.15 25.78 -5.85
CA LEU A 52 -4.06 24.79 -6.92
C LEU A 52 -4.89 25.21 -8.13
N SER A 53 -4.48 24.77 -9.32
CA SER A 53 -5.24 24.95 -10.56
C SER A 53 -6.40 23.96 -10.67
N LEU A 54 -7.40 24.27 -11.49
CA LEU A 54 -8.55 23.36 -11.71
C LEU A 54 -8.13 22.00 -12.29
N ILE A 55 -7.11 21.98 -13.17
CA ILE A 55 -6.58 20.73 -13.75
C ILE A 55 -5.87 19.86 -12.71
N SER A 56 -5.50 20.42 -11.56
CA SER A 56 -4.91 19.66 -10.46
C SER A 56 -5.90 18.64 -9.87
N LEU A 57 -7.22 18.87 -9.91
CA LEU A 57 -8.21 17.92 -9.38
C LEU A 57 -8.24 16.57 -10.12
N PRO A 58 -8.44 16.51 -11.45
CA PRO A 58 -8.37 15.25 -12.18
C PRO A 58 -6.95 14.64 -12.13
N THR A 59 -5.91 15.47 -12.03
CA THR A 59 -4.53 14.99 -11.82
C THR A 59 -4.37 14.28 -10.48
N THR A 60 -4.88 14.87 -9.38
CA THR A 60 -4.89 14.29 -8.03
C THR A 60 -5.66 12.96 -8.00
N PHE A 61 -6.78 12.89 -8.70
CA PHE A 61 -7.52 11.64 -8.86
C PHE A 61 -6.66 10.57 -9.56
N ALA A 62 -6.08 10.89 -10.72
CA ALA A 62 -5.29 9.94 -11.52
C ALA A 62 -4.02 9.49 -10.77
N ILE A 63 -3.27 10.41 -10.19
CA ILE A 63 -2.01 10.08 -9.49
C ILE A 63 -2.25 9.21 -8.24
N THR A 64 -3.45 9.23 -7.67
CA THR A 64 -3.81 8.34 -6.54
C THR A 64 -3.66 6.85 -6.91
N PHE A 65 -3.86 6.48 -8.18
CA PHE A 65 -3.58 5.12 -8.64
C PHE A 65 -2.08 4.77 -8.55
N LEU A 66 -1.21 5.72 -8.86
CA LEU A 66 0.24 5.54 -8.72
C LEU A 66 0.64 5.43 -7.24
N TYR A 67 0.03 6.21 -6.35
CA TYR A 67 0.24 6.07 -4.91
C TYR A 67 -0.14 4.69 -4.40
N VAL A 68 -1.32 4.19 -4.79
CA VAL A 68 -1.78 2.86 -4.39
C VAL A 68 -0.86 1.77 -4.94
N LEU A 69 -0.44 1.90 -6.20
CA LEU A 69 0.52 0.98 -6.81
C LEU A 69 1.85 0.98 -6.05
N LEU A 70 2.41 2.17 -5.79
CA LEU A 70 3.66 2.34 -5.07
C LEU A 70 3.58 1.76 -3.66
N PHE A 71 2.50 2.06 -2.92
CA PHE A 71 2.24 1.53 -1.59
C PHE A 71 2.22 -0.01 -1.62
N ASN A 72 1.50 -0.61 -2.56
CA ASN A 72 1.40 -2.06 -2.69
C ASN A 72 2.74 -2.70 -3.07
N ARG A 73 3.50 -2.10 -4.00
CA ARG A 73 4.80 -2.63 -4.47
C ARG A 73 5.92 -2.52 -3.42
N THR A 74 5.73 -1.67 -2.42
CA THR A 74 6.73 -1.41 -1.36
C THR A 74 6.37 -2.09 -0.05
N GLY A 75 5.38 -3.01 -0.04
CA GLY A 75 4.95 -3.71 1.17
C GLY A 75 4.19 -2.82 2.17
N GLY A 76 3.54 -1.76 1.69
CA GLY A 76 2.77 -0.82 2.52
C GLY A 76 3.58 0.34 3.11
N SER A 77 4.66 0.76 2.43
CA SER A 77 5.52 1.84 2.94
C SER A 77 4.90 3.23 2.79
N VAL A 78 4.38 3.77 3.89
CA VAL A 78 3.89 5.17 3.96
C VAL A 78 5.04 6.17 3.77
N LEU A 79 6.27 5.82 4.17
CA LEU A 79 7.42 6.69 3.97
C LEU A 79 7.71 6.91 2.48
N LEU A 80 7.61 5.87 1.65
CA LEU A 80 7.85 6.01 0.21
C LEU A 80 6.73 6.78 -0.50
N THR A 81 5.47 6.60 -0.09
CA THR A 81 4.39 7.45 -0.60
C THR A 81 4.61 8.91 -0.19
N LEU A 82 5.06 9.15 1.04
CA LEU A 82 5.33 10.48 1.56
C LEU A 82 6.46 11.16 0.79
N LEU A 83 7.56 10.45 0.50
CA LEU A 83 8.66 10.98 -0.31
C LEU A 83 8.19 11.31 -1.74
N PHE A 84 7.40 10.43 -2.35
CA PHE A 84 6.83 10.68 -3.68
C PHE A 84 5.91 11.91 -3.67
N HIS A 85 5.12 12.10 -2.61
CA HIS A 85 4.28 13.27 -2.43
C HIS A 85 5.09 14.56 -2.23
N ASN A 86 6.12 14.53 -1.39
CA ASN A 86 7.01 15.68 -1.20
C ASN A 86 7.77 16.06 -2.49
N SER A 87 8.10 15.08 -3.34
CA SER A 87 8.75 15.35 -4.62
C SER A 87 7.86 16.19 -5.54
N GLN A 88 6.54 15.98 -5.55
CA GLN A 88 5.60 16.77 -6.35
C GLN A 88 5.51 18.22 -5.86
N GLY A 89 5.59 18.45 -4.55
CA GLY A 89 5.63 19.79 -3.97
C GLY A 89 6.97 20.52 -4.19
N THR A 90 8.06 19.77 -4.39
CA THR A 90 9.41 20.32 -4.60
C THR A 90 9.70 20.60 -6.08
N PHE A 91 9.35 19.66 -6.96
CA PHE A 91 9.61 19.72 -8.39
C PHE A 91 8.35 20.19 -9.13
N THR A 92 8.10 21.49 -9.07
CA THR A 92 6.98 22.14 -9.76
C THR A 92 7.38 22.64 -11.14
N THR A 93 6.41 22.92 -12.00
CA THR A 93 6.65 23.57 -13.31
C THR A 93 7.39 24.89 -13.15
N GLY A 94 7.06 25.68 -12.12
CA GLY A 94 7.77 26.91 -11.77
C GLY A 94 9.23 26.69 -11.38
N SER A 95 9.56 25.56 -10.73
CA SER A 95 10.94 25.19 -10.39
C SER A 95 11.84 25.01 -11.62
N PHE A 96 11.24 24.74 -12.80
CA PHE A 96 11.93 24.61 -14.08
C PHE A 96 11.81 25.85 -14.98
N GLY A 97 11.30 26.97 -14.45
CA GLY A 97 11.22 28.25 -15.16
C GLY A 97 9.99 28.44 -16.05
N PHE A 98 9.01 27.52 -16.02
CA PHE A 98 7.75 27.70 -16.74
C PHE A 98 6.86 28.73 -16.03
N THR A 99 6.40 29.74 -16.77
CA THR A 99 5.51 30.80 -16.25
C THR A 99 4.41 31.14 -17.26
N GLY A 100 3.32 31.76 -16.77
CA GLY A 100 2.18 32.17 -17.59
C GLY A 100 1.61 31.02 -18.43
N PRO A 101 1.28 31.24 -19.72
CA PRO A 101 0.74 30.18 -20.59
C PRO A 101 1.63 28.95 -20.76
N GLY A 102 2.94 29.08 -20.50
CA GLY A 102 3.87 27.95 -20.50
C GLY A 102 3.65 27.01 -19.32
N ALA A 103 3.32 27.55 -18.14
CA ALA A 103 3.00 26.77 -16.96
C ALA A 103 1.68 25.99 -17.16
N ASP A 104 0.66 26.63 -17.72
CA ASP A 104 -0.64 25.98 -17.99
C ASP A 104 -0.50 24.77 -18.92
N ARG A 105 0.31 24.92 -19.99
CA ARG A 105 0.62 23.81 -20.91
C ARG A 105 1.40 22.70 -20.22
N ALA A 106 2.35 23.05 -19.35
CA ALA A 106 3.14 22.07 -18.61
C ALA A 106 2.27 21.27 -17.62
N GLU A 107 1.27 21.89 -16.98
CA GLU A 107 0.30 21.19 -16.13
C GLU A 107 -0.58 20.21 -16.94
N LEU A 108 -1.02 20.60 -18.13
CA LEU A 108 -1.76 19.71 -19.03
C LEU A 108 -0.91 18.52 -19.51
N ILE A 109 0.35 18.78 -19.85
CA ILE A 109 1.31 17.72 -20.21
C ILE A 109 1.52 16.78 -19.02
N TYR A 110 1.72 17.33 -17.81
CA TYR A 110 1.86 16.54 -16.60
C TYR A 110 0.65 15.64 -16.33
N PHE A 111 -0.56 16.18 -16.45
CA PHE A 111 -1.79 15.40 -16.37
C PHE A 111 -1.81 14.25 -17.39
N GLY A 112 -1.49 14.53 -18.66
CA GLY A 112 -1.41 13.52 -19.71
C GLY A 112 -0.39 12.43 -19.42
N VAL A 113 0.80 12.80 -18.90
CA VAL A 113 1.84 11.86 -18.49
C VAL A 113 1.38 10.97 -17.33
N VAL A 114 0.72 11.54 -16.31
CA VAL A 114 0.18 10.76 -15.19
C VAL A 114 -0.88 9.78 -15.69
N VAL A 115 -1.80 10.20 -16.55
CA VAL A 115 -2.83 9.31 -17.12
C VAL A 115 -2.17 8.18 -17.93
N LEU A 116 -1.21 8.50 -18.79
CA LEU A 116 -0.47 7.50 -19.56
C LEU A 116 0.28 6.52 -18.65
N ALA A 117 0.94 7.01 -17.59
CA ALA A 117 1.61 6.18 -16.60
C ALA A 117 0.63 5.25 -15.87
N VAL A 118 -0.55 5.75 -15.49
CA VAL A 118 -1.61 4.93 -14.87
C VAL A 118 -2.10 3.86 -15.84
N LEU A 119 -2.42 4.23 -17.09
CA LEU A 119 -2.91 3.29 -18.09
C LEU A 119 -1.88 2.20 -18.41
N THR A 120 -0.61 2.56 -18.55
CA THR A 120 0.47 1.60 -18.82
C THR A 120 0.74 0.71 -17.61
N LEU A 121 0.87 1.27 -16.41
CA LEU A 121 1.22 0.51 -15.21
C LEU A 121 0.07 -0.34 -14.66
N CYS A 122 -1.18 0.10 -14.86
CA CYS A 122 -2.37 -0.69 -14.51
C CYS A 122 -2.75 -1.67 -15.63
N GLY A 123 -2.56 -1.29 -16.90
CA GLY A 123 -2.89 -2.11 -18.07
C GLY A 123 -1.87 -3.21 -18.38
N ALA A 124 -0.60 -3.00 -18.04
CA ALA A 124 0.47 -4.02 -18.19
C ALA A 124 0.39 -5.15 -17.14
N GLY A 125 -0.81 -5.47 -16.63
CA GLY A 125 -1.14 -6.51 -15.64
C GLY A 125 0.06 -7.30 -15.08
N PRO A 126 0.53 -7.03 -13.85
CA PRO A 126 1.69 -7.72 -13.32
C PRO A 126 1.31 -9.02 -12.59
N PRO A 127 2.26 -9.97 -12.43
CA PRO A 127 2.12 -11.17 -11.59
C PRO A 127 1.99 -10.88 -10.07
N GLY A 128 1.37 -9.77 -9.68
CA GLY A 128 1.21 -9.33 -8.29
C GLY A 128 0.03 -8.39 -8.04
N LEU A 129 -0.92 -8.24 -8.97
CA LEU A 129 -2.26 -7.70 -8.66
C LEU A 129 -3.23 -8.80 -8.21
N ALA A 130 -2.85 -10.08 -8.35
CA ALA A 130 -3.58 -11.20 -7.79
C ALA A 130 -3.24 -11.34 -6.30
N GLN A 131 -4.19 -10.93 -5.45
CA GLN A 131 -4.37 -11.41 -4.09
C GLN A 131 -3.15 -11.23 -3.18
N GLY A 132 -2.93 -10.00 -2.71
CA GLY A 132 -2.50 -9.86 -1.33
C GLY A 132 -3.60 -10.47 -0.48
N THR A 133 -3.42 -11.70 0.01
CA THR A 133 -4.23 -12.23 1.11
C THR A 133 -4.32 -11.12 2.15
N PRO A 134 -5.53 -10.71 2.60
CA PRO A 134 -5.65 -9.67 3.59
C PRO A 134 -4.71 -10.00 4.77
N PRO A 135 -4.00 -9.02 5.35
CA PRO A 135 -3.15 -9.23 6.52
C PRO A 135 -4.06 -9.55 7.70
N GLY A 136 -4.49 -10.81 7.75
CA GLY A 136 -5.66 -11.19 8.50
C GLY A 136 -5.66 -12.65 8.90
N HIS A 137 -4.55 -13.40 8.77
CA HIS A 137 -4.43 -14.77 9.32
C HIS A 137 -3.00 -15.16 9.74
N ARG A 138 -2.10 -14.19 10.01
CA ARG A 138 -0.77 -14.48 10.60
C ARG A 138 -0.60 -14.08 12.07
N ARG A 139 -1.63 -13.54 12.74
CA ARG A 139 -1.57 -13.36 14.21
C ARG A 139 -1.93 -14.63 14.99
N ARG A 140 -2.71 -15.56 14.40
CA ARG A 140 -2.99 -16.84 15.07
C ARG A 140 -1.82 -17.81 15.02
N ALA A 141 -1.04 -17.85 13.94
CA ALA A 141 0.12 -18.74 13.86
C ALA A 141 1.24 -18.33 14.82
N PHE A 142 1.50 -17.03 14.98
CA PHE A 142 2.51 -16.55 15.93
C PHE A 142 2.07 -16.77 17.40
N LEU A 143 0.82 -16.48 17.75
CA LEU A 143 0.31 -16.73 19.10
C LEU A 143 0.18 -18.22 19.45
N LEU A 144 -0.10 -19.10 18.47
CA LEU A 144 -0.12 -20.54 18.70
C LEU A 144 1.30 -21.13 18.79
N GLN A 145 2.29 -20.55 18.10
CA GLN A 145 3.69 -20.96 18.23
C GLN A 145 4.25 -20.61 19.62
N GLU A 146 3.95 -19.43 20.15
CA GLU A 146 4.37 -19.04 21.51
C GLU A 146 3.67 -19.89 22.58
N ALA A 147 2.38 -20.20 22.41
CA ALA A 147 1.65 -21.08 23.33
C ALA A 147 2.22 -22.52 23.36
N SER A 148 2.78 -23.01 22.26
CA SER A 148 3.44 -24.33 22.23
C SER A 148 4.83 -24.32 22.89
N GLN A 149 5.56 -23.20 22.85
CA GLN A 149 6.92 -23.11 23.41
C GLN A 149 6.94 -22.90 24.93
N VAL A 150 5.85 -22.37 25.50
CA VAL A 150 5.72 -22.19 26.97
C VAL A 150 5.53 -23.50 27.72
N ASN A 151 5.11 -24.59 27.06
CA ASN A 151 4.81 -25.86 27.74
C ASN A 151 6.01 -26.83 27.86
N ASP A 152 7.16 -26.53 27.24
CA ASP A 152 8.35 -27.41 27.26
C ASP A 152 9.39 -27.02 28.34
N GLY A 153 9.08 -26.04 29.20
CA GLY A 153 10.01 -25.49 30.20
C GLY A 153 10.05 -26.19 31.57
N GLY A 154 9.48 -27.39 31.71
CA GLY A 154 9.25 -28.04 33.01
C GLY A 154 10.02 -29.35 33.22
N GLN A 155 11.33 -29.24 33.49
CA GLN A 155 12.02 -29.97 34.57
C GLN A 155 11.77 -31.49 34.72
N GLN A 156 12.59 -32.34 34.07
CA GLN A 156 12.92 -33.68 34.59
C GLN A 156 14.37 -34.06 34.27
N SER A 157 15.16 -34.35 35.30
CA SER A 157 16.41 -35.10 35.26
C SER A 157 16.36 -36.18 36.37
N PRO A 158 17.30 -37.13 36.43
CA PRO A 158 17.39 -38.33 35.60
C PRO A 158 17.13 -39.60 36.44
N CYS A 159 16.25 -40.49 35.99
CA CYS A 159 16.07 -41.82 36.60
C CYS A 159 16.14 -42.93 35.54
N GLU A 160 17.20 -43.71 35.66
CA GLU A 160 17.37 -45.12 35.25
C GLU A 160 17.03 -45.62 33.83
N ARG A 161 18.13 -45.97 33.14
CA ARG A 161 18.36 -47.24 32.42
C ARG A 161 17.28 -48.31 32.61
N ARG A 162 16.51 -48.59 31.55
CA ARG A 162 16.52 -49.87 30.79
C ARG A 162 15.38 -49.92 29.78
N LEU A 163 15.73 -50.30 28.55
CA LEU A 163 14.91 -51.06 27.61
C LEU A 163 13.64 -50.37 27.07
N CYS A 164 13.75 -49.71 25.91
CA CYS A 164 12.77 -49.83 24.83
C CYS A 164 13.42 -49.45 23.50
N THR A 165 13.81 -50.47 22.73
CA THR A 165 14.23 -50.37 21.33
C THR A 165 13.04 -50.04 20.41
N PRO A 166 13.26 -49.41 19.24
CA PRO A 166 12.19 -48.98 18.36
C PRO A 166 11.70 -50.14 17.49
N SER A 167 10.39 -50.36 17.42
CA SER A 167 9.77 -51.19 16.38
C SER A 167 8.82 -50.34 15.51
N ARG A 168 9.23 -50.12 14.26
CA ARG A 168 8.34 -49.89 13.11
C ARG A 168 7.91 -51.28 12.62
N PRO A 169 6.66 -51.52 12.18
CA PRO A 169 6.28 -51.12 10.81
C PRO A 169 4.79 -50.77 10.63
N GLY A 170 4.44 -50.13 9.50
CA GLY A 170 3.04 -50.02 9.07
C GLY A 170 2.77 -48.85 8.13
N ARG A 171 3.04 -49.03 6.84
CA ARG A 171 2.51 -48.18 5.77
C ARG A 171 1.03 -48.51 5.58
N ILE A 172 0.15 -47.52 5.60
CA ILE A 172 -1.09 -47.53 4.81
C ILE A 172 -1.26 -46.13 4.24
N ALA A 173 -0.99 -46.01 2.95
CA ALA A 173 -1.41 -44.88 2.14
C ALA A 173 -2.84 -45.17 1.68
N LEU A 174 -3.76 -44.24 1.91
CA LEU A 174 -5.04 -44.19 1.21
C LEU A 174 -5.13 -42.82 0.53
N ASP A 175 -4.93 -42.88 -0.77
CA ASP A 175 -5.19 -41.86 -1.77
C ASP A 175 -6.71 -41.85 -2.02
N PHE A 176 -7.35 -40.69 -1.93
CA PHE A 176 -8.74 -40.51 -2.33
C PHE A 176 -8.83 -39.24 -3.18
N ARG A 177 -8.77 -39.45 -4.49
CA ARG A 177 -9.26 -38.53 -5.51
C ARG A 177 -10.51 -39.12 -6.15
N LEU A 178 -11.63 -38.41 -5.99
CA LEU A 178 -12.69 -38.27 -6.99
C LEU A 178 -13.06 -36.78 -7.03
#